data_AF-A0A945NP55-F1
#
_entry.id   AF-A0A945NP55-F1
#
_cell.length_a   1.000
_cell.length_b   1.000
_cell.length_c   1.000
_cell.angle_alpha   90.00
_cell.angle_beta   90.00
_cell.angle_gamma   90.00
#
_symmetry.space_group_name_H-M   'P 1'
#
loop_
_entity.id
_entity.type
_entity.pdbx_description
1 polymer ?
#
loop_
_entity_poly.entity_id
_entity_poly.type
_entity_poly.pdbx_seq_one_letter_code
_entity_poly.pdbx_strand_id
1 'polypeptide(L)'
;MRIAAISVAPVFPNYVIGGSQKILVDVTAGLKRSGHDVQIWCTGMESHFGDFEVDGVTVHPDLQLRGSFPATHQVSPIALARTAEILRNATEWADRVYLHADAVYLRYALESTEIVRSIHDYVYEEALLSTLTLPAVATIVPSDYMKRVVENTIAMTGRQSIEPVIV
;
A
#
# COMPACT_ATOMS: atom_id res chain seq x y z
N MET A 1 12.09 0.87 -13.86
CA MET A 1 11.28 2.02 -13.38
C MET A 1 11.36 2.09 -11.87
N ARG A 2 11.15 3.28 -11.30
CA ARG A 2 11.07 3.55 -9.87
C ARG A 2 9.67 3.25 -9.37
N ILE A 3 9.54 2.40 -8.35
CA ILE A 3 8.25 1.96 -7.78
C ILE A 3 8.25 2.28 -6.30
N ALA A 4 7.33 3.15 -5.87
CA ALA A 4 7.06 3.39 -4.47
C ALA A 4 6.02 2.39 -3.96
N ALA A 5 6.46 1.41 -3.18
CA ALA A 5 5.58 0.51 -2.46
C ALA A 5 5.18 1.15 -1.13
N ILE A 6 3.89 1.26 -0.84
CA ILE A 6 3.40 1.95 0.36
C ILE A 6 2.58 0.97 1.19
N SER A 7 2.92 0.86 2.48
CA SER A 7 2.16 0.07 3.45
C SER A 7 1.82 0.88 4.68
N VAL A 8 0.57 0.82 5.13
CA VAL A 8 0.16 1.44 6.40
C VAL A 8 0.60 0.64 7.63
N ALA A 9 1.11 -0.58 7.43
CA ALA A 9 1.65 -1.40 8.50
C ALA A 9 3.19 -1.28 8.53
N PRO A 10 3.82 -1.42 9.70
CA PRO A 10 5.27 -1.39 9.81
C PRO A 10 5.91 -2.62 9.17
N VAL A 11 7.06 -2.40 8.53
CA VAL A 11 8.00 -3.44 8.07
C VAL A 11 9.16 -3.50 9.05
N PHE A 12 9.73 -4.68 9.31
CA PHE A 12 10.85 -4.85 10.24
C PHE A 12 12.02 -5.55 9.55
N PRO A 13 13.28 -5.24 9.94
CA PRO A 13 14.45 -5.83 9.32
C PRO A 13 14.61 -7.32 9.61
N ASN A 14 14.20 -7.77 10.80
CA ASN A 14 14.58 -9.10 11.33
C ASN A 14 13.42 -10.10 11.44
N TYR A 15 12.18 -9.68 11.19
CA TYR A 15 11.02 -10.58 11.28
C TYR A 15 9.83 -10.05 10.48
N VAL A 16 8.85 -10.92 10.24
CA VAL A 16 7.62 -10.60 9.52
C VAL A 16 6.43 -10.78 10.47
N ILE A 17 5.61 -9.73 10.62
CA ILE A 17 4.47 -9.72 11.56
C ILE A 17 3.28 -10.56 11.08
N GLY A 18 3.16 -10.84 9.78
CA GLY A 18 2.08 -11.67 9.26
C GLY A 18 2.14 -11.91 7.76
N GLY A 19 1.18 -12.68 7.24
CA GLY A 19 1.14 -13.11 5.84
C GLY A 19 1.14 -11.94 4.84
N SER A 20 0.40 -10.87 5.13
CA SER A 20 0.35 -9.69 4.27
C SER A 20 1.74 -9.05 4.11
N GLN A 21 2.46 -8.84 5.21
CA GLN A 21 3.82 -8.27 5.17
C GLN A 21 4.84 -9.21 4.50
N LYS A 22 4.64 -10.53 4.58
CA LYS A 22 5.45 -11.48 3.81
C LYS A 22 5.26 -11.27 2.30
N ILE A 23 4.01 -11.08 1.86
CA ILE A 23 3.68 -10.80 0.46
C ILE A 23 4.33 -9.49 0.01
N LEU A 24 4.29 -8.43 0.83
CA LEU A 24 4.95 -7.15 0.51
C LEU A 24 6.43 -7.35 0.21
N VAL A 25 7.15 -8.02 1.13
CA VAL A 25 8.59 -8.29 0.99
C VAL A 25 8.86 -9.13 -0.25
N ASP A 26 8.10 -10.20 -0.48
CA ASP A 26 8.30 -11.08 -1.64
C ASP A 26 8.06 -10.37 -2.98
N VAL A 27 6.98 -9.60 -3.08
CA VAL A 27 6.63 -8.83 -4.28
C VAL A 27 7.69 -7.78 -4.58
N THR A 28 8.09 -7.00 -3.58
CA THR A 28 9.07 -5.92 -3.76
C THR A 28 10.46 -6.47 -4.09
N ALA A 29 10.90 -7.54 -3.43
CA ALA A 29 12.13 -8.23 -3.76
C ALA A 29 12.08 -8.86 -5.17
N GLY A 30 10.94 -9.42 -5.58
CA GLY A 30 10.72 -9.94 -6.93
C GLY A 30 10.80 -8.87 -8.02
N LEU A 31 10.21 -7.71 -7.77
CA LEU A 31 10.27 -6.54 -8.66
C LEU A 31 11.72 -6.01 -8.75
N LYS A 32 12.44 -5.92 -7.63
CA LYS A 32 13.86 -5.51 -7.61
C LYS A 32 14.71 -6.47 -8.46
N ARG A 33 14.56 -7.79 -8.27
CA ARG A 33 15.26 -8.82 -9.08
C ARG A 33 14.91 -8.75 -10.56
N SER A 34 13.73 -8.26 -10.91
CA SER A 34 13.30 -8.04 -12.29
C SER A 34 13.85 -6.75 -12.92
N GLY A 35 14.71 -6.01 -12.21
CA GLY A 35 15.38 -4.80 -12.70
C GLY A 35 14.62 -3.50 -12.45
N HIS A 36 13.58 -3.52 -11.62
CA HIS A 36 12.93 -2.30 -11.14
C HIS A 36 13.70 -1.70 -9.96
N ASP A 37 13.61 -0.38 -9.78
CA ASP A 37 14.09 0.26 -8.57
C ASP A 37 12.92 0.42 -7.61
N VAL A 38 12.93 -0.33 -6.51
CA VAL A 38 11.79 -0.42 -5.59
C VAL A 38 12.23 0.09 -4.24
N GLN A 39 11.38 0.92 -3.63
CA GLN A 39 11.53 1.39 -2.26
C GLN A 39 10.20 1.26 -1.54
N ILE A 40 10.24 1.02 -0.22
CA ILE A 40 9.05 0.84 0.62
C ILE A 40 8.91 2.02 1.56
N TRP A 41 7.74 2.65 1.59
CA TRP A 41 7.34 3.57 2.67
C TRP A 41 6.35 2.87 3.59
N CYS A 42 6.68 2.82 4.87
CA CYS A 42 5.86 2.16 5.87
C CYS A 42 5.70 2.98 7.15
N THR A 43 4.82 2.51 8.03
CA THR A 43 4.63 3.14 9.34
C THR A 43 5.87 3.02 10.21
N GLY A 44 6.29 4.15 10.77
CA GLY A 44 7.36 4.23 11.74
C GLY A 44 6.95 3.66 13.09
N MET A 45 7.90 3.02 13.78
CA MET A 45 7.76 2.53 15.15
C MET A 45 8.93 3.07 15.97
N GLU A 46 8.80 3.13 17.29
CA GLU A 46 9.90 3.59 18.17
C GLU A 46 11.19 2.76 18.01
N SER A 47 11.08 1.50 17.56
CA SER A 47 12.21 0.63 17.28
C SER A 47 12.94 0.92 15.96
N HIS A 48 12.41 1.78 15.11
CA HIS A 48 13.03 2.13 13.83
C HIS A 48 14.02 3.29 13.99
N PHE A 49 15.19 3.14 13.37
CA PHE A 49 16.25 4.14 13.37
C PHE A 49 16.70 4.42 11.94
N GLY A 50 16.06 5.39 11.30
CA GLY A 50 16.31 5.74 9.90
C GLY A 50 15.93 4.62 8.93
N ASP A 51 16.42 4.77 7.70
CA ASP A 51 16.21 3.80 6.64
C ASP A 51 16.97 2.49 6.90
N PHE A 52 16.42 1.40 6.40
CA PHE A 52 17.05 0.08 6.43
C PHE A 52 16.75 -0.70 5.15
N GLU A 53 17.33 -1.90 5.00
CA GLU A 53 17.10 -2.75 3.84
C GLU A 53 16.47 -4.08 4.24
N VAL A 54 15.57 -4.57 3.37
CA VAL A 54 15.02 -5.93 3.42
C VAL A 54 15.13 -6.52 2.02
N ASP A 55 15.83 -7.65 1.87
CA ASP A 55 16.04 -8.33 0.59
C ASP A 55 16.53 -7.41 -0.55
N GLY A 56 17.39 -6.43 -0.22
CA GLY A 56 17.95 -5.45 -1.16
C GLY A 56 17.00 -4.33 -1.58
N VAL A 57 15.85 -4.19 -0.89
CA VAL A 57 14.88 -3.12 -1.05
C VAL A 57 15.02 -2.15 0.12
N THR A 58 15.22 -0.87 -0.17
CA THR A 58 15.28 0.18 0.86
C THR A 58 13.89 0.41 1.46
N VAL A 59 13.84 0.54 2.77
CA VAL A 59 12.62 0.76 3.56
C VAL A 59 12.75 2.06 4.35
N HIS A 60 11.74 2.91 4.18
CA HIS A 60 11.56 4.22 4.79
C HIS A 60 10.42 4.15 5.82
N PRO A 61 10.74 3.94 7.11
CA PRO A 61 9.74 3.84 8.19
C PRO A 61 9.25 5.22 8.66
N ASP A 62 8.77 6.06 7.73
CA ASP A 62 8.52 7.47 7.99
C ASP A 62 7.05 7.83 8.24
N LEU A 63 6.10 6.95 7.86
CA LEU A 63 4.68 7.29 7.96
C LEU A 63 4.25 7.39 9.43
N GLN A 64 3.62 8.49 9.81
CA GLN A 64 3.21 8.78 11.20
C GLN A 64 1.81 8.23 11.48
N LEU A 65 1.63 6.93 11.26
CA LEU A 65 0.38 6.21 11.48
C LEU A 65 0.46 5.38 12.78
N ARG A 66 -0.66 4.80 13.23
CA ARG A 66 -0.75 4.09 14.52
C ARG A 66 0.08 2.79 14.58
N GLY A 67 0.48 2.24 13.44
CA GLY A 67 1.24 0.99 13.32
C GLY A 67 0.45 -0.29 13.64
N SER A 68 -0.70 -0.17 14.30
CA SER A 68 -1.66 -1.25 14.56
C SER A 68 -2.88 -1.12 13.66
N PHE A 69 -3.27 -2.25 13.06
CA PHE A 69 -4.42 -2.37 12.17
C PHE A 69 -5.62 -3.01 12.91
N PRO A 70 -6.88 -2.62 12.63
CA PRO A 70 -7.37 -1.61 11.67
C PRO A 70 -7.20 -0.16 12.17
N ALA A 71 -7.70 0.82 11.42
CA ALA A 71 -7.76 2.23 11.81
C ALA A 71 -6.38 2.90 12.00
N THR A 72 -5.46 2.63 11.08
CA THR A 72 -4.08 3.17 11.10
C THR A 72 -4.02 4.70 11.07
N HIS A 73 -5.09 5.35 10.60
CA HIS A 73 -5.26 6.80 10.52
C HIS A 73 -5.78 7.46 11.81
N GLN A 74 -6.08 6.70 12.87
CA GLN A 74 -6.44 7.24 14.18
C GLN A 74 -5.22 7.84 14.90
N VAL A 75 -4.71 8.92 14.34
CA VAL A 75 -3.57 9.72 14.82
C VAL A 75 -3.95 11.20 14.80
N SER A 76 -3.05 12.07 15.28
CA SER A 76 -3.31 13.50 15.26
C SER A 76 -3.38 14.06 13.83
N PRO A 77 -4.16 15.14 13.57
CA PRO A 77 -4.21 15.77 12.26
C PRO A 77 -2.83 16.22 11.73
N ILE A 78 -1.92 16.65 12.61
CA ILE A 78 -0.55 17.03 12.23
C ILE A 78 0.26 15.81 11.76
N ALA A 79 0.06 14.63 12.36
CA ALA A 79 0.69 13.40 11.90
C ALA A 79 0.17 12.98 10.51
N LEU A 80 -1.14 13.17 10.25
CA LEU A 80 -1.71 12.96 8.91
C LEU A 80 -1.14 13.94 7.87
N ALA A 81 -1.00 15.21 8.22
CA ALA A 81 -0.42 16.22 7.33
C ALA A 81 1.04 15.88 6.96
N ARG A 82 1.86 15.51 7.95
CA ARG A 82 3.24 15.05 7.74
C ARG A 82 3.31 13.78 6.91
N THR A 83 2.43 12.82 7.17
CA THR A 83 2.32 11.61 6.36
C THR A 83 2.02 11.95 4.90
N ALA A 84 1.12 12.91 4.64
CA ALA A 84 0.83 13.36 3.29
C ALA A 84 2.02 14.04 2.59
N GLU A 85 2.86 14.78 3.32
CA GLU A 85 4.12 15.34 2.77
C GLU A 85 5.10 14.22 2.39
N ILE A 86 5.28 13.22 3.26
CA ILE A 86 6.13 12.05 2.97
C ILE A 86 5.64 11.30 1.73
N LEU A 87 4.32 11.06 1.65
CA LEU A 87 3.70 10.41 0.50
C LEU A 87 3.90 11.20 -0.80
N ARG A 88 3.84 12.54 -0.75
CA ARG A 88 4.15 13.40 -1.91
C ARG A 88 5.60 13.26 -2.35
N ASN A 89 6.55 13.28 -1.42
CA ASN A 89 7.96 13.11 -1.76
C ASN A 89 8.23 11.73 -2.39
N ALA A 90 7.56 10.68 -1.88
CA ALA A 90 7.64 9.35 -2.46
C ALA A 90 7.10 9.29 -3.90
N THR A 91 6.02 10.02 -4.20
CA THR A 91 5.45 10.07 -5.56
C THR A 91 6.25 10.95 -6.51
N GLU A 92 6.92 12.01 -6.04
CA GLU A 92 7.86 12.77 -6.87
C GLU A 92 9.06 11.93 -7.33
N TRP A 93 9.48 10.98 -6.51
CA TRP A 93 10.54 10.04 -6.87
C TRP A 93 10.05 8.91 -7.78
N ALA A 94 8.81 8.45 -7.63
CA ALA A 94 8.33 7.23 -8.27
C ALA A 94 7.81 7.44 -9.70
N ASP A 95 8.01 6.44 -10.56
CA ASP A 95 7.30 6.35 -11.84
C ASP A 95 5.95 5.60 -11.69
N ARG A 96 5.79 4.83 -10.61
CA ARG A 96 4.60 4.05 -10.27
C ARG A 96 4.43 3.94 -8.76
N VAL A 97 3.19 4.04 -8.27
CA VAL A 97 2.87 3.74 -6.86
C VAL A 97 2.22 2.36 -6.78
N TYR A 98 2.70 1.53 -5.85
CA TYR A 98 2.08 0.27 -5.46
C TYR A 98 1.56 0.37 -4.02
N LEU A 99 0.25 0.22 -3.84
CA LEU A 99 -0.37 0.25 -2.52
C LEU A 99 -0.60 -1.16 -2.01
N HIS A 100 0.05 -1.49 -0.91
CA HIS A 100 0.00 -2.82 -0.35
C HIS A 100 -1.11 -2.97 0.68
N ALA A 101 -1.99 -3.98 0.50
CA ALA A 101 -3.18 -4.20 1.32
C ALA A 101 -3.91 -2.86 1.57
N ASP A 102 -4.34 -2.26 0.47
CA ASP A 102 -4.52 -0.84 0.35
C ASP A 102 -5.50 -0.26 1.38
N ALA A 103 -4.95 0.60 2.23
CA ALA A 103 -5.60 1.29 3.32
C ALA A 103 -5.23 2.78 3.38
N VAL A 104 -4.69 3.33 2.29
CA VAL A 104 -4.18 4.70 2.24
C VAL A 104 -5.27 5.65 1.77
N TYR A 105 -5.93 6.37 2.68
CA TYR A 105 -6.98 7.33 2.27
C TYR A 105 -6.46 8.67 1.75
N LEU A 106 -5.19 8.98 2.00
CA LEU A 106 -4.54 10.25 1.62
C LEU A 106 -4.23 10.30 0.11
N ARG A 107 -5.21 9.95 -0.74
CA ARG A 107 -5.05 9.86 -2.20
C ARG A 107 -4.61 11.16 -2.84
N TYR A 108 -5.03 12.30 -2.27
CA TYR A 108 -4.60 13.62 -2.70
C TYR A 108 -3.08 13.85 -2.62
N ALA A 109 -2.37 13.06 -1.80
CA ALA A 109 -0.91 13.09 -1.73
C ALA A 109 -0.23 12.26 -2.82
N LEU A 110 -0.99 11.48 -3.60
CA LEU A 110 -0.49 10.53 -4.60
C LEU A 110 -0.94 10.87 -6.03
N GLU A 111 -1.69 11.95 -6.24
CA GLU A 111 -2.39 12.27 -7.50
C GLU A 111 -1.48 12.41 -8.74
N SER A 112 -0.19 12.66 -8.55
CA SER A 112 0.79 12.83 -9.64
C SER A 112 1.21 11.52 -10.30
N THR A 113 0.90 10.36 -9.72
CA THR A 113 1.46 9.06 -10.14
C THR A 113 0.38 7.99 -10.27
N GLU A 114 0.49 7.15 -11.30
CA GLU A 114 -0.45 6.04 -11.48
C GLU A 114 -0.34 5.02 -10.34
N ILE A 115 -1.49 4.69 -9.75
CA ILE A 115 -1.61 3.81 -8.59
C ILE A 115 -2.04 2.41 -9.03
N VAL A 116 -1.22 1.41 -8.73
CA VAL A 116 -1.64 0.00 -8.66
C VAL A 116 -1.87 -0.32 -7.19
N ARG A 117 -3.00 -0.95 -6.85
CA ARG A 117 -3.26 -1.38 -5.47
C ARG A 117 -3.32 -2.88 -5.36
N SER A 118 -3.19 -3.39 -4.15
CA SER A 118 -3.46 -4.77 -3.82
C SER A 118 -4.46 -4.89 -2.67
N ILE A 119 -5.29 -5.93 -2.72
CA ILE A 119 -6.30 -6.23 -1.71
C ILE A 119 -6.16 -7.69 -1.29
N HIS A 120 -5.90 -7.91 -0.01
CA HIS A 120 -5.60 -9.24 0.53
C HIS A 120 -6.76 -9.79 1.36
N ASP A 121 -7.48 -8.90 2.04
CA ASP A 121 -8.66 -9.20 2.84
C ASP A 121 -9.75 -8.17 2.52
N TYR A 122 -10.89 -8.63 2.05
CA TYR A 122 -11.99 -7.75 1.61
C TYR A 122 -13.11 -7.66 2.63
N VAL A 123 -12.73 -7.43 3.88
CA VAL A 123 -13.63 -7.29 5.03
C VAL A 123 -13.37 -6.02 5.83
N TYR A 124 -12.19 -5.42 5.67
CA TYR A 124 -11.83 -4.21 6.37
C TYR A 124 -12.43 -2.99 5.70
N GLU A 125 -12.86 -2.03 6.52
CA GLU A 125 -13.45 -0.77 6.06
C GLU A 125 -12.52 -0.07 5.07
N GLU A 126 -11.22 -0.06 5.36
CA GLU A 126 -10.17 0.49 4.51
C GLU A 126 -10.17 -0.09 3.09
N ALA A 127 -10.22 -1.41 2.98
CA ALA A 127 -10.20 -2.11 1.71
C ALA A 127 -11.48 -1.84 0.91
N LEU A 128 -12.64 -1.84 1.58
CA LEU A 128 -13.94 -1.55 0.98
C LEU A 128 -14.03 -0.09 0.50
N LEU A 129 -13.61 0.86 1.33
CA LEU A 129 -13.58 2.27 0.97
C LEU A 129 -12.64 2.51 -0.21
N SER A 130 -11.45 1.88 -0.20
CA SER A 130 -10.53 2.00 -1.33
C SER A 130 -11.21 1.54 -2.62
N THR A 131 -11.70 0.31 -2.69
CA THR A 131 -12.27 -0.24 -3.92
C THR A 131 -13.53 0.46 -4.40
N LEU A 132 -14.36 0.94 -3.48
CA LEU A 132 -15.64 1.56 -3.80
C LEU A 132 -15.55 3.05 -4.10
N THR A 133 -14.46 3.75 -3.72
CA THR A 133 -14.43 5.22 -3.81
C THR A 133 -13.14 5.80 -4.36
N LEU A 134 -12.01 5.10 -4.27
CA LEU A 134 -10.70 5.64 -4.61
C LEU A 134 -10.17 5.07 -5.94
N PRO A 135 -9.55 5.91 -6.79
CA PRO A 135 -9.06 5.48 -8.09
C PRO A 135 -7.79 4.63 -7.98
N ALA A 136 -7.67 3.66 -8.89
CA ALA A 136 -6.46 2.91 -9.18
C ALA A 136 -6.49 2.52 -10.68
N VAL A 137 -5.33 2.26 -11.27
CA VAL A 137 -5.26 1.76 -12.67
C VAL A 137 -5.40 0.24 -12.76
N ALA A 138 -5.11 -0.46 -11.67
CA ALA A 138 -5.33 -1.90 -11.52
C ALA A 138 -5.40 -2.28 -10.03
N THR A 139 -6.14 -3.36 -9.75
CA THR A 139 -6.17 -4.03 -8.45
C THR A 139 -5.58 -5.42 -8.57
N ILE A 140 -4.60 -5.74 -7.73
CA ILE A 140 -4.01 -7.08 -7.61
C ILE A 140 -4.60 -7.79 -6.41
N VAL A 141 -4.97 -9.05 -6.54
CA VAL A 141 -5.54 -9.87 -5.47
C VAL A 141 -4.85 -11.24 -5.44
N PRO A 142 -4.76 -11.91 -4.28
CA PRO A 142 -3.96 -13.14 -4.18
C PRO A 142 -4.64 -14.39 -4.78
N SER A 143 -5.89 -14.30 -5.25
CA SER A 143 -6.61 -15.46 -5.77
C SER A 143 -7.82 -15.09 -6.65
N ASP A 144 -8.23 -16.03 -7.50
CA ASP A 144 -9.49 -15.94 -8.26
C ASP A 144 -10.72 -15.80 -7.36
N TYR A 145 -10.68 -16.38 -6.15
CA TYR A 145 -11.75 -16.22 -5.18
C TYR A 145 -11.88 -14.75 -4.77
N MET A 146 -10.77 -14.12 -4.37
CA MET A 146 -10.77 -12.72 -3.97
C MET A 146 -11.17 -11.80 -5.14
N LYS A 147 -10.73 -12.11 -6.36
CA LYS A 147 -11.14 -11.40 -7.58
C LYS A 147 -12.66 -11.38 -7.71
N ARG A 148 -13.29 -12.57 -7.64
CA ARG A 148 -14.75 -12.70 -7.71
C ARG A 148 -15.46 -11.98 -6.57
N VAL A 149 -14.90 -11.98 -5.36
CA VAL A 149 -15.46 -11.25 -4.23
C VAL A 149 -15.49 -9.75 -4.52
N VAL A 150 -14.36 -9.17 -4.91
CA VAL A 150 -14.26 -7.72 -5.23
C VAL A 150 -15.20 -7.34 -6.38
N GLU A 151 -15.14 -8.06 -7.50
CA GLU A 151 -15.96 -7.77 -8.69
C GLU A 151 -17.46 -7.87 -8.39
N ASN A 152 -17.90 -8.92 -7.69
CA ASN A 152 -19.32 -9.09 -7.36
C ASN A 152 -19.82 -8.05 -6.37
N THR A 153 -19.04 -7.72 -5.33
CA THR A 153 -19.42 -6.66 -4.38
C THR A 153 -19.63 -5.32 -5.09
N ILE A 154 -18.75 -4.96 -6.03
CA ILE A 154 -18.87 -3.71 -6.78
C ILE A 154 -20.06 -3.73 -7.74
N ALA A 155 -20.30 -4.86 -8.41
CA ALA A 155 -21.48 -5.03 -9.25
C ALA A 155 -22.77 -4.82 -8.45
N MET A 156 -22.82 -5.31 -7.21
CA MET A 156 -23.96 -5.15 -6.31
C MET A 156 -24.18 -3.69 -5.86
N THR A 157 -23.16 -2.84 -5.86
CA THR A 157 -23.33 -1.40 -5.55
C THR A 157 -23.88 -0.58 -6.73
N GLY A 158 -24.11 -1.20 -7.89
CA GLY A 158 -24.57 -0.51 -9.10
C GLY A 158 -23.49 0.26 -9.85
N ARG A 159 -22.20 0.08 -9.50
CA ARG A 159 -21.09 0.62 -10.31
C ARG A 159 -20.98 -0.17 -11.60
N GLN A 160 -20.84 0.55 -12.71
CA GLN A 160 -20.75 -0.07 -14.05
C GLN A 160 -19.37 -0.64 -14.37
N SER A 161 -18.32 -0.15 -13.69
CA SER A 161 -16.97 -0.66 -13.85
C SER A 161 -16.11 -0.43 -12.60
N ILE A 162 -15.12 -1.30 -12.47
CA ILE A 162 -13.90 -1.15 -11.67
C ILE A 162 -12.71 -1.24 -12.64
N GLU A 163 -11.56 -0.70 -12.26
CA GLU A 163 -10.30 -1.02 -12.94
C GLU A 163 -10.04 -2.55 -12.98
N PRO A 164 -9.15 -3.03 -13.87
CA PRO A 164 -8.86 -4.45 -13.96
C PRO A 164 -8.45 -5.07 -12.61
N VAL A 165 -9.11 -6.16 -12.24
CA VAL A 165 -8.75 -7.00 -11.09
C VAL A 165 -7.94 -8.20 -11.59
N ILE A 166 -6.69 -8.30 -11.11
CA ILE A 166 -5.66 -9.23 -11.59
C ILE A 166 -5.26 -10.16 -10.43
N VAL A 167 -5.04 -11.45 -10.74
CA VAL A 167 -4.53 -12.46 -9.80
C VAL A 167 -3.03 -12.64 -10.04
#